data_AF-A0A9W9YD54-F1
#
_entry.id   AF-A0A9W9YD54-F1
#
_cell.length_a   1.000
_cell.length_b   1.000
_cell.length_c   1.000
_cell.angle_alpha   90.00
_cell.angle_beta   90.00
_cell.angle_gamma   90.00
#
_symmetry.space_group_name_H-M   'P 1'
#
loop_
_entity.id
_entity.type
_entity.pdbx_description
1 polymer ?
#
loop_
_entity_poly.entity_id
_entity_poly.type
_entity_poly.pdbx_seq_one_letter_code
_entity_poly.pdbx_strand_id
1 'polypeptide(L)'
;MEAPSFRCTETPDGTLLLHYYSRRQGLEHIVIGIVKAVAKEMLNTEVAVSVNQARSDDHGHVVFAIRETGCNSATQSKLGLQTFDLNTVADKQAAQLFDNEKAAKKRRGRGINLLSFCKAFPFHVMFDRKMNITQSGVAMIRILNERFTTGNPFPFNDAFDLDRPRMEFSFESVLSHINTVFIVTVKQSALRFGDTPAPDIPVHDATRDLIFMSQARRAERELVEQLEETSNDLKKVESKLTENKKRTDDLLHSILPQEVAAKLRLNQPVPAENYKLVTILFSDIVGFTALCSDDKIVPMDIVRMLNKLYTYFDMLSGMNDVYKVETIGDAYMVVGGLPKPCDNHAEKVAHMACSMMEASRKVLSPVDKTPLKIRIGIHSGSVMAGVVGKMMPRYCLFGSTVTLANKMESGSKPGYINVSYETKR
;
A
#
# COMPACT_ATOMS: atom_id res chain seq x y z
N MET A 1 -1.10 -36.42 -20.68
CA MET A 1 -0.53 -37.78 -20.81
C MET A 1 -1.35 -38.70 -19.93
N GLU A 2 -1.78 -39.86 -20.42
CA GLU A 2 -2.40 -40.89 -19.58
C GLU A 2 -1.30 -41.71 -18.91
N ALA A 3 -1.15 -41.58 -17.59
CA ALA A 3 -0.17 -42.33 -16.82
C ALA A 3 -0.67 -43.77 -16.58
N PRO A 4 0.22 -44.78 -16.62
CA PRO A 4 -0.15 -46.13 -16.22
C PRO A 4 -0.43 -46.20 -14.70
N SER A 5 -1.33 -47.09 -14.30
CA SER A 5 -1.62 -47.37 -12.89
C SER A 5 -0.90 -48.64 -12.44
N PHE A 6 -0.41 -48.62 -11.20
CA PHE A 6 0.33 -49.72 -10.61
C PHE A 6 -0.31 -50.14 -9.30
N ARG A 7 -0.48 -51.45 -9.10
CA ARG A 7 -0.90 -52.06 -7.85
C ARG A 7 0.08 -53.17 -7.49
N CYS A 8 0.51 -53.24 -6.24
CA CYS A 8 1.40 -54.30 -5.78
C CYS A 8 0.63 -55.23 -4.84
N THR A 9 0.84 -56.54 -4.99
CA THR A 9 0.39 -57.57 -4.06
C THR A 9 1.57 -58.48 -3.74
N GLU A 10 1.56 -59.11 -2.56
CA GLU A 10 2.63 -60.00 -2.12
C GLU A 10 2.12 -61.44 -2.07
N THR A 11 2.90 -62.39 -2.60
CA THR A 11 2.59 -63.82 -2.46
C THR A 11 3.12 -64.37 -1.15
N PRO A 12 2.58 -65.50 -0.64
CA PRO A 12 3.09 -66.15 0.57
C PRO A 12 4.60 -66.48 0.53
N ASP A 13 5.15 -66.66 -0.68
CA ASP A 13 6.57 -66.94 -0.92
C ASP A 13 7.45 -65.67 -0.95
N GLY A 14 6.90 -64.50 -0.59
CA GLY A 14 7.60 -63.22 -0.58
C GLY A 14 7.88 -62.62 -1.96
N THR A 15 7.26 -63.13 -3.02
CA THR A 15 7.37 -62.52 -4.36
C THR A 15 6.38 -61.36 -4.48
N LEU A 16 6.86 -60.20 -4.95
CA LEU A 16 6.01 -59.05 -5.21
C LEU A 16 5.42 -59.15 -6.63
N LEU A 17 4.09 -59.15 -6.72
CA LEU A 17 3.32 -59.08 -7.96
C LEU A 17 2.92 -57.63 -8.24
N LEU A 18 3.54 -57.05 -9.26
CA LEU A 18 3.22 -55.71 -9.74
C LEU A 18 2.22 -55.80 -10.89
N HIS A 19 0.97 -55.44 -10.61
CA HIS A 19 -0.10 -55.28 -11.57
C HIS A 19 0.05 -53.94 -12.29
N TYR A 20 0.17 -53.99 -13.61
CA TYR A 20 0.36 -52.84 -14.50
C TYR A 20 -0.84 -52.65 -15.42
N TYR A 21 -1.57 -51.57 -15.18
CA TYR A 21 -2.74 -51.17 -15.95
C TYR A 21 -2.36 -50.04 -16.91
N SER A 22 -2.47 -50.29 -18.21
CA SER A 22 -2.18 -49.29 -19.22
C SER A 22 -3.01 -49.49 -20.49
N ARG A 23 -3.46 -48.37 -21.07
CA ARG A 23 -4.09 -48.35 -22.39
C ARG A 23 -3.07 -48.52 -23.52
N ARG A 24 -1.79 -48.25 -23.27
CA ARG A 24 -0.71 -48.33 -24.27
C ARG A 24 -0.12 -49.73 -24.31
N GLN A 25 -0.20 -50.37 -25.46
CA GLN A 25 0.41 -51.68 -25.70
C GLN A 25 1.92 -51.54 -26.02
N GLY A 26 2.70 -52.58 -25.75
CA GLY A 26 4.12 -52.67 -26.13
C GLY A 26 5.12 -51.96 -25.20
N LEU A 27 4.68 -51.36 -24.09
CA LEU A 27 5.56 -50.64 -23.15
C LEU A 27 5.99 -51.47 -21.93
N GLU A 28 5.73 -52.77 -21.94
CA GLU A 28 5.94 -53.67 -20.79
C GLU A 28 7.41 -53.77 -20.39
N HIS A 29 8.31 -53.82 -21.38
CA HIS A 29 9.76 -53.89 -21.15
C HIS A 29 10.33 -52.62 -20.50
N ILE A 30 9.68 -51.47 -20.69
CA ILE A 30 10.10 -50.20 -20.07
C ILE A 30 9.91 -50.30 -18.55
N VAL A 31 8.80 -50.88 -18.10
CA VAL A 31 8.53 -51.09 -16.67
C VAL A 31 9.61 -51.99 -16.05
N ILE A 32 9.98 -53.08 -16.73
CA ILE A 32 11.05 -53.99 -16.29
C ILE A 32 12.38 -53.23 -16.09
N GLY A 33 12.76 -52.40 -17.07
CA GLY A 33 14.00 -51.62 -17.00
C GLY A 33 13.99 -50.60 -15.87
N ILE A 34 12.92 -49.81 -15.76
CA ILE A 34 12.79 -48.77 -14.73
C ILE A 34 12.79 -49.37 -13.33
N VAL A 35 12.01 -50.44 -13.09
CA VAL A 35 11.95 -51.07 -11.77
C VAL A 35 13.31 -51.62 -11.35
N LYS A 36 14.05 -52.27 -12.27
CA LYS A 36 15.41 -52.76 -12.00
C LYS A 36 16.38 -51.62 -11.69
N ALA A 37 16.34 -50.54 -12.47
CA ALA A 37 17.21 -49.39 -12.28
C ALA A 37 16.94 -48.70 -10.93
N VAL A 38 15.67 -48.42 -10.62
CA VAL A 38 15.28 -47.78 -9.35
C VAL A 38 15.65 -48.65 -8.15
N ALA A 39 15.43 -49.97 -8.22
CA ALA A 39 15.83 -50.88 -7.14
C ALA A 39 17.35 -50.87 -6.89
N LYS A 40 18.14 -50.84 -7.96
CA LYS A 40 19.61 -50.81 -7.87
C LYS A 40 20.13 -49.45 -7.40
N GLU A 41 19.62 -48.35 -7.93
CA GLU A 41 20.17 -47.01 -7.67
C GLU A 41 19.62 -46.38 -6.38
N MET A 42 18.33 -46.56 -6.07
CA MET A 42 17.71 -45.94 -4.90
C MET A 42 17.68 -46.85 -3.66
N LEU A 43 17.60 -48.16 -3.87
CA LEU A 43 17.44 -49.14 -2.79
C LEU A 43 18.65 -50.08 -2.65
N ASN A 44 19.69 -49.90 -3.47
CA ASN A 44 20.90 -50.72 -3.50
C ASN A 44 20.63 -52.24 -3.49
N THR A 45 19.56 -52.65 -4.17
CA THR A 45 19.06 -54.03 -4.18
C THR A 45 18.95 -54.52 -5.63
N GLU A 46 19.57 -55.66 -5.93
CA GLU A 46 19.40 -56.29 -7.24
C GLU A 46 18.11 -57.12 -7.26
N VAL A 47 17.27 -56.88 -8.26
CA VAL A 47 15.99 -57.56 -8.43
C VAL A 47 15.87 -58.20 -9.82
N ALA A 48 15.37 -59.43 -9.84
CA ALA A 48 14.87 -60.08 -11.04
C ALA A 48 13.40 -59.69 -11.24
N VAL A 49 13.08 -59.16 -12.41
CA VAL A 49 11.71 -58.81 -12.81
C VAL A 49 11.37 -59.63 -14.06
N SER A 50 10.32 -60.45 -13.97
CA SER A 50 9.82 -61.29 -15.06
C SER A 50 8.32 -61.08 -15.28
N VAL A 51 7.85 -61.17 -16.52
CA VAL A 51 6.41 -61.15 -16.81
C VAL A 51 5.80 -62.47 -16.35
N ASN A 52 4.93 -62.43 -15.34
CA ASN A 52 4.23 -63.60 -14.82
C ASN A 52 2.93 -63.85 -15.60
N GLN A 53 2.28 -62.77 -16.03
CA GLN A 53 1.03 -62.83 -16.80
C GLN A 53 1.03 -61.73 -17.86
N ALA A 54 0.94 -62.14 -19.12
CA ALA A 54 0.72 -61.24 -20.24
C ALA A 54 -0.76 -60.85 -20.33
N ARG A 55 -1.05 -59.71 -20.94
CA ARG A 55 -2.42 -59.26 -21.18
C ARG A 55 -3.16 -60.25 -22.08
N SER A 56 -4.28 -60.80 -21.63
CA SER A 56 -5.16 -61.71 -22.39
C SER A 56 -6.61 -61.24 -22.30
N ASP A 57 -7.50 -61.85 -23.09
CA ASP A 57 -8.93 -61.50 -23.10
C ASP A 57 -9.62 -61.71 -21.73
N ASP A 58 -9.09 -62.62 -20.90
CA ASP A 58 -9.58 -62.90 -19.53
C ASP A 58 -8.93 -61.99 -18.45
N HIS A 59 -7.83 -61.32 -18.79
CA HIS A 59 -7.02 -60.56 -17.84
C HIS A 59 -6.55 -59.23 -18.43
N GLY A 60 -7.24 -58.14 -18.06
CA GLY A 60 -7.09 -56.81 -18.64
C GLY A 60 -5.79 -56.06 -18.32
N HIS A 61 -4.83 -56.66 -17.60
CA HIS A 61 -3.58 -56.01 -17.17
C HIS A 61 -2.40 -56.98 -17.17
N VAL A 62 -1.18 -56.44 -17.18
CA VAL A 62 0.06 -57.24 -17.15
C VAL A 62 0.51 -57.40 -15.70
N VAL A 63 0.98 -58.58 -15.32
CA VAL A 63 1.52 -58.82 -13.97
C VAL A 63 2.99 -59.17 -14.06
N PHE A 64 3.83 -58.37 -13.41
CA PHE A 64 5.25 -58.63 -13.26
C PHE A 64 5.52 -59.29 -11.90
N ALA A 65 6.29 -60.37 -11.88
CA ALA A 65 6.86 -60.93 -10.66
C ALA A 65 8.23 -60.31 -10.41
N ILE A 66 8.40 -59.74 -9.23
CA ILE A 66 9.64 -59.10 -8.77
C ILE A 66 10.19 -59.94 -7.62
N ARG A 67 11.44 -60.40 -7.78
CA ARG A 67 12.17 -61.20 -6.79
C ARG A 67 13.53 -60.57 -6.53
N GLU A 68 13.93 -60.48 -5.28
CA GLU A 68 15.29 -60.05 -4.93
C GLU A 68 16.29 -61.14 -5.33
N THR A 69 17.33 -60.76 -6.06
CA THR A 69 18.44 -61.66 -6.40
C THR A 69 19.53 -61.51 -5.35
N GLY A 70 19.64 -62.48 -4.44
CA GLY A 70 20.71 -62.54 -3.42
C GLY A 70 20.27 -62.60 -1.95
N CYS A 71 19.01 -62.89 -1.64
CA CYS A 71 18.58 -63.13 -0.25
C CYS A 71 18.75 -64.61 0.14
N ASN A 72 19.55 -64.90 1.17
CA ASN A 72 19.84 -66.25 1.69
C ASN A 72 18.88 -66.72 2.82
N SER A 73 17.73 -66.07 3.03
CA SER A 73 16.69 -66.61 3.93
C SER A 73 15.30 -66.08 3.60
N ALA A 74 14.28 -66.90 3.84
CA ALA A 74 12.89 -66.64 3.45
C ALA A 74 12.16 -65.58 4.30
N THR A 75 12.84 -64.75 5.10
CA THR A 75 12.14 -63.91 6.10
C THR A 75 12.74 -62.53 6.40
N GLN A 76 13.70 -62.04 5.62
CA GLN A 76 14.21 -60.68 5.80
C GLN A 76 14.33 -59.95 4.47
N SER A 77 13.36 -59.07 4.16
CA SER A 77 13.60 -58.03 3.17
C SER A 77 14.51 -56.97 3.79
N LYS A 78 15.58 -56.58 3.08
CA LYS A 78 16.45 -55.46 3.49
C LYS A 78 15.77 -54.09 3.35
N LEU A 79 14.52 -54.05 2.90
CA LEU A 79 13.77 -52.83 2.64
C LEU A 79 13.03 -52.25 3.85
N GLY A 80 13.07 -52.89 5.02
CA GLY A 80 12.48 -52.31 6.24
C GLY A 80 10.97 -52.04 6.17
N LEU A 81 10.26 -52.62 5.20
CA LEU A 81 8.80 -52.69 5.22
C LEU A 81 8.43 -53.77 6.25
N GLN A 82 7.95 -53.35 7.43
CA GLN A 82 7.09 -54.22 8.22
C GLN A 82 5.92 -54.62 7.32
N THR A 83 5.95 -55.85 6.83
CA THR A 83 4.79 -56.46 6.19
C THR A 83 3.70 -56.54 7.25
N PHE A 84 2.63 -55.77 7.06
CA PHE A 84 1.37 -56.09 7.72
C PHE A 84 0.86 -57.38 7.09
N ASP A 85 1.21 -58.49 7.71
CA ASP A 85 0.76 -59.82 7.34
C ASP A 85 -0.76 -59.91 7.46
N LEU A 86 -1.46 -59.67 6.35
CA LEU A 86 -2.92 -59.79 6.22
C LEU A 86 -3.40 -61.24 6.33
N ASN A 87 -2.51 -62.23 6.35
CA ASN A 87 -2.87 -63.65 6.35
C ASN A 87 -2.95 -64.30 7.75
N THR A 88 -2.71 -63.56 8.84
CA THR A 88 -3.05 -64.06 10.20
C THR A 88 -4.53 -63.89 10.59
N VAL A 89 -5.41 -63.57 9.62
CA VAL A 89 -6.87 -63.60 9.83
C VAL A 89 -7.57 -64.34 8.68
N ALA A 90 -6.97 -65.43 8.21
CA ALA A 90 -7.70 -66.45 7.46
C ALA A 90 -8.18 -67.54 8.43
N ASP A 91 -8.99 -67.17 9.43
CA ASP A 91 -9.78 -68.15 10.18
C ASP A 91 -11.21 -68.21 9.62
N LYS A 92 -11.37 -69.28 8.84
CA LYS A 92 -12.57 -70.04 8.52
C LYS A 92 -13.73 -69.80 9.50
N GLN A 93 -14.68 -68.93 9.14
CA GLN A 93 -16.12 -69.02 9.45
C GLN A 93 -16.89 -67.75 9.03
N ALA A 94 -16.60 -67.19 7.85
CA ALA A 94 -17.50 -66.23 7.20
C ALA A 94 -18.65 -66.95 6.44
N ALA A 95 -19.12 -68.06 7.00
CA ALA A 95 -20.33 -68.76 6.58
C ALA A 95 -21.25 -68.78 7.80
N GLN A 96 -22.47 -68.23 7.64
CA GLN A 96 -23.50 -67.98 8.66
C GLN A 96 -23.31 -66.60 9.32
N LEU A 97 -23.64 -65.48 8.66
CA LEU A 97 -25.00 -65.04 8.32
C LEU A 97 -25.99 -65.30 9.47
N PHE A 98 -26.29 -64.19 10.16
CA PHE A 98 -27.43 -63.91 11.03
C PHE A 98 -27.41 -64.43 12.48
N ASP A 99 -27.72 -63.46 13.34
CA ASP A 99 -28.30 -63.56 14.69
C ASP A 99 -27.43 -63.57 15.95
N ASN A 100 -27.68 -62.50 16.71
CA ASN A 100 -27.82 -62.38 18.15
C ASN A 100 -26.67 -61.85 19.00
N GLU A 101 -27.05 -60.80 19.72
CA GLU A 101 -26.34 -60.11 20.78
C GLU A 101 -25.83 -61.07 21.86
N LYS A 102 -24.75 -60.64 22.54
CA LYS A 102 -24.10 -61.21 23.74
C LYS A 102 -22.89 -62.13 23.52
N ALA A 103 -21.81 -61.58 22.97
CA ALA A 103 -20.45 -62.06 23.26
C ALA A 103 -19.38 -60.98 23.05
N ALA A 104 -19.56 -59.81 23.67
CA ALA A 104 -18.54 -58.75 23.68
C ALA A 104 -17.41 -59.02 24.69
N LYS A 105 -16.78 -60.21 24.63
CA LYS A 105 -15.55 -60.46 25.40
C LYS A 105 -14.51 -61.14 24.51
N LYS A 106 -13.52 -60.31 24.16
CA LYS A 106 -12.18 -60.61 23.57
C LYS A 106 -11.99 -60.12 22.12
N ARG A 107 -12.15 -58.81 21.87
CA ARG A 107 -11.62 -58.14 20.65
C ARG A 107 -10.32 -57.42 20.98
N ARG A 108 -9.28 -57.69 20.19
CA ARG A 108 -7.99 -56.99 20.12
C ARG A 108 -8.23 -55.48 19.98
N GLY A 109 -7.59 -54.66 20.82
CA GLY A 109 -7.45 -53.20 20.70
C GLY A 109 -8.74 -52.38 20.84
N ARG A 110 -8.76 -51.38 21.72
CA ARG A 110 -9.81 -50.33 21.70
C ARG A 110 -9.63 -49.50 20.42
N GLY A 111 -10.30 -49.88 19.34
CA GLY A 111 -10.38 -49.08 18.11
C GLY A 111 -11.13 -47.77 18.34
N ILE A 112 -10.95 -46.81 17.43
CA ILE A 112 -11.69 -45.55 17.41
C ILE A 112 -13.19 -45.85 17.26
N ASN A 113 -14.04 -45.19 18.05
CA ASN A 113 -15.49 -45.28 17.89
C ASN A 113 -15.91 -44.68 16.53
N LEU A 114 -16.87 -45.31 15.85
CA LEU A 114 -17.40 -44.87 14.56
C LEU A 114 -17.80 -43.39 14.55
N LEU A 115 -18.50 -42.91 15.59
CA LEU A 115 -18.87 -41.49 15.71
C LEU A 115 -17.65 -40.57 15.81
N SER A 116 -16.59 -41.01 16.49
CA SER A 116 -15.33 -40.27 16.59
C SER A 116 -14.60 -40.25 15.25
N PHE A 117 -14.61 -41.36 14.50
CA PHE A 117 -14.04 -41.44 13.15
C PHE A 117 -14.77 -40.50 12.18
N CYS A 118 -16.11 -40.50 12.17
CA CYS A 118 -16.88 -39.63 11.26
C CYS A 118 -16.74 -38.14 11.57
N LYS A 119 -16.44 -37.78 12.82
CA LYS A 119 -16.09 -36.40 13.21
C LYS A 119 -14.65 -36.04 12.85
N ALA A 120 -13.72 -36.97 12.99
CA ALA A 120 -12.32 -36.76 12.66
C ALA A 120 -12.10 -36.59 11.16
N PHE A 121 -12.85 -37.31 10.32
CA PHE A 121 -12.79 -37.20 8.86
C PHE A 121 -14.14 -36.72 8.32
N PRO A 122 -14.41 -35.40 8.29
CA PRO A 122 -15.73 -34.89 7.90
C PRO A 122 -16.08 -35.16 6.43
N PHE A 123 -15.06 -35.27 5.57
CA PHE A 123 -15.16 -35.49 4.13
C PHE A 123 -14.66 -36.90 3.75
N HIS A 124 -15.35 -37.93 4.22
CA HIS A 124 -15.10 -39.32 3.80
C HIS A 124 -16.40 -40.02 3.40
N VAL A 125 -16.26 -41.05 2.56
CA VAL A 125 -17.35 -41.92 2.10
C VAL A 125 -16.84 -43.36 2.06
N MET A 126 -17.64 -44.31 2.52
CA MET A 126 -17.40 -45.75 2.37
C MET A 126 -18.58 -46.38 1.64
N PHE A 127 -18.30 -47.31 0.72
CA PHE A 127 -19.32 -47.99 -0.07
C PHE A 127 -19.02 -49.48 -0.21
N ASP A 128 -20.06 -50.27 -0.44
CA ASP A 128 -19.98 -51.73 -0.61
C ASP A 128 -19.61 -52.13 -2.06
N ARG A 129 -19.52 -53.44 -2.32
CA ARG A 129 -19.21 -53.98 -3.66
C ARG A 129 -20.26 -53.67 -4.71
N LYS A 130 -21.49 -53.33 -4.30
CA LYS A 130 -22.58 -52.93 -5.19
C LYS A 130 -22.60 -51.41 -5.41
N MET A 131 -21.55 -50.71 -4.99
CA MET A 131 -21.44 -49.25 -5.03
C MET A 131 -22.44 -48.51 -4.15
N ASN A 132 -23.02 -49.15 -3.13
CA ASN A 132 -23.90 -48.47 -2.19
C ASN A 132 -23.11 -47.84 -1.06
N ILE A 133 -23.34 -46.56 -0.78
CA ILE A 133 -22.74 -45.85 0.35
C ILE A 133 -23.27 -46.43 1.65
N THR A 134 -22.35 -46.82 2.53
CA THR A 134 -22.62 -47.45 3.83
C THR A 134 -22.28 -46.52 4.99
N GLN A 135 -21.35 -45.58 4.79
CA GLN A 135 -20.90 -44.63 5.81
C GLN A 135 -20.40 -43.34 5.16
N SER A 136 -20.65 -42.21 5.83
CA SER A 136 -20.18 -40.90 5.41
C SER A 136 -19.72 -40.07 6.61
N GLY A 137 -18.82 -39.12 6.36
CA GLY A 137 -18.39 -38.13 7.35
C GLY A 137 -19.48 -37.12 7.67
N VAL A 138 -19.34 -36.43 8.82
CA VAL A 138 -20.36 -35.50 9.32
C VAL A 138 -20.62 -34.34 8.34
N ALA A 139 -19.57 -33.82 7.70
CA ALA A 139 -19.74 -32.76 6.69
C ALA A 139 -20.42 -33.30 5.42
N MET A 140 -20.08 -34.52 4.99
CA MET A 140 -20.75 -35.14 3.85
C MET A 140 -22.25 -35.37 4.10
N ILE A 141 -22.62 -35.83 5.29
CA ILE A 141 -24.03 -36.02 5.69
C ILE A 141 -24.80 -34.69 5.64
N ARG A 142 -24.15 -33.58 6.00
CA ARG A 142 -24.75 -32.23 5.97
C ARG A 142 -24.91 -31.70 4.55
N ILE A 143 -23.97 -32.01 3.65
CA ILE A 143 -23.98 -31.57 2.25
C ILE A 143 -24.98 -32.38 1.42
N LEU A 144 -25.08 -33.68 1.67
CA LEU A 144 -25.96 -34.59 0.95
C LEU A 144 -27.42 -34.48 1.43
N ASN A 145 -28.36 -34.52 0.49
CA ASN A 145 -29.80 -34.45 0.75
C ASN A 145 -30.32 -35.55 1.70
N GLU A 146 -31.42 -35.31 2.42
CA GLU A 146 -32.03 -36.25 3.38
C GLU A 146 -32.38 -37.60 2.73
N ARG A 147 -32.72 -37.58 1.44
CA ARG A 147 -32.94 -38.79 0.61
C ARG A 147 -31.75 -39.76 0.61
N PHE A 148 -30.56 -39.27 0.93
CA PHE A 148 -29.31 -40.02 0.95
C PHE A 148 -28.84 -40.38 2.37
N THR A 149 -29.71 -40.17 3.36
CA THR A 149 -29.42 -40.43 4.79
C THR A 149 -30.37 -41.43 5.45
N THR A 150 -31.47 -41.83 4.78
CA THR A 150 -32.52 -42.69 5.35
C THR A 150 -32.54 -44.09 4.72
N GLY A 151 -32.05 -45.10 5.46
CA GLY A 151 -32.44 -46.53 5.45
C GLY A 151 -32.41 -47.35 4.14
N ASN A 152 -32.30 -46.73 2.97
CA ASN A 152 -32.33 -47.37 1.66
C ASN A 152 -30.91 -47.47 1.07
N PRO A 153 -30.61 -48.48 0.23
CA PRO A 153 -29.34 -48.58 -0.47
C PRO A 153 -29.13 -47.33 -1.33
N PHE A 154 -28.02 -46.63 -1.14
CA PHE A 154 -27.73 -45.41 -1.85
C PHE A 154 -26.55 -45.56 -2.81
N PRO A 155 -26.76 -45.61 -4.15
CA PRO A 155 -25.67 -45.76 -5.11
C PRO A 155 -24.74 -44.54 -5.12
N PHE A 156 -23.43 -44.78 -5.06
CA PHE A 156 -22.41 -43.74 -5.13
C PHE A 156 -22.55 -42.88 -6.40
N ASN A 157 -22.82 -43.53 -7.53
CA ASN A 157 -22.93 -42.88 -8.84
C ASN A 157 -24.13 -41.94 -8.96
N ASP A 158 -25.08 -41.98 -8.02
CA ASP A 158 -26.21 -41.04 -7.97
C ASP A 158 -25.85 -39.77 -7.19
N ALA A 159 -24.90 -39.82 -6.25
CA ALA A 159 -24.40 -38.66 -5.52
C ALA A 159 -23.22 -37.96 -6.18
N PHE A 160 -22.33 -38.74 -6.80
CA PHE A 160 -21.01 -38.26 -7.19
C PHE A 160 -20.74 -38.49 -8.67
N ASP A 161 -20.01 -37.55 -9.27
CA ASP A 161 -19.37 -37.71 -10.56
C ASP A 161 -17.87 -37.93 -10.36
N LEU A 162 -17.30 -38.84 -11.15
CA LEU A 162 -15.87 -39.09 -11.17
C LEU A 162 -15.21 -38.18 -12.20
N ASP A 163 -14.42 -37.21 -11.73
CA ASP A 163 -13.64 -36.34 -12.61
C ASP A 163 -12.29 -36.96 -12.99
N ARG A 164 -11.65 -37.64 -12.04
CA ARG A 164 -10.36 -38.32 -12.25
C ARG A 164 -10.26 -39.61 -11.44
N PRO A 165 -9.67 -40.69 -12.01
CA PRO A 165 -9.27 -40.86 -13.41
C PRO A 165 -10.49 -41.00 -14.35
N ARG A 166 -10.32 -40.73 -15.66
CA ARG A 166 -11.42 -40.84 -16.65
C ARG A 166 -11.74 -42.30 -16.96
N MET A 167 -12.67 -42.86 -16.20
CA MET A 167 -13.15 -44.24 -16.32
C MET A 167 -14.58 -44.36 -15.81
N GLU A 168 -15.23 -45.49 -16.08
CA GLU A 168 -16.48 -45.82 -15.39
C GLU A 168 -16.20 -46.15 -13.93
N PHE A 169 -16.95 -45.49 -13.03
CA PHE A 169 -16.80 -45.69 -11.59
C PHE A 169 -17.56 -46.95 -11.15
N SER A 170 -16.83 -48.05 -11.07
CA SER A 170 -17.28 -49.36 -10.56
C SER A 170 -16.31 -49.88 -9.49
N PHE A 171 -16.72 -50.88 -8.71
CA PHE A 171 -15.88 -51.41 -7.64
C PHE A 171 -14.56 -52.00 -8.18
N GLU A 172 -14.62 -52.71 -9.31
CA GLU A 172 -13.45 -53.31 -9.97
C GLU A 172 -12.52 -52.24 -10.56
N SER A 173 -13.11 -51.20 -11.14
CA SER A 173 -12.42 -50.01 -11.64
C SER A 173 -11.63 -49.28 -10.54
N VAL A 174 -12.26 -49.04 -9.39
CA VAL A 174 -11.59 -48.41 -8.24
C VAL A 174 -10.46 -49.29 -7.73
N LEU A 175 -10.68 -50.60 -7.62
CA LEU A 175 -9.68 -51.53 -7.10
C LEU A 175 -8.46 -51.68 -8.03
N SER A 176 -8.66 -51.62 -9.35
CA SER A 176 -7.56 -51.60 -10.33
C SER A 176 -6.75 -50.31 -10.31
N HIS A 177 -7.33 -49.21 -9.82
CA HIS A 177 -6.71 -47.89 -9.76
C HIS A 177 -6.55 -47.38 -8.32
N ILE A 178 -6.46 -48.29 -7.34
CA ILE A 178 -6.49 -47.96 -5.90
C ILE A 178 -5.41 -46.96 -5.46
N ASN A 179 -4.27 -46.96 -6.14
CA ASN A 179 -3.15 -46.06 -5.85
C ASN A 179 -3.20 -44.73 -6.63
N THR A 180 -4.27 -44.50 -7.40
CA THR A 180 -4.49 -43.22 -8.10
C THR A 180 -5.26 -42.26 -7.21
N VAL A 181 -5.00 -40.96 -7.37
CA VAL A 181 -5.80 -39.93 -6.69
C VAL A 181 -7.14 -39.80 -7.42
N PHE A 182 -8.21 -40.17 -6.72
CA PHE A 182 -9.57 -39.98 -7.20
C PHE A 182 -10.02 -38.56 -6.89
N ILE A 183 -10.57 -37.87 -7.89
CA ILE A 183 -11.28 -36.61 -7.71
C ILE A 183 -12.73 -36.87 -8.05
N VAL A 184 -13.60 -36.70 -7.06
CA VAL A 184 -15.04 -36.84 -7.20
C VAL A 184 -15.73 -35.53 -6.86
N THR A 185 -16.74 -35.19 -7.64
CA THR A 185 -17.57 -34.00 -7.43
C THR A 185 -18.96 -34.42 -7.01
N VAL A 186 -19.58 -33.67 -6.11
CA VAL A 186 -20.96 -33.92 -5.69
C VAL A 186 -21.90 -33.39 -6.76
N LYS A 187 -22.81 -34.22 -7.26
CA LYS A 187 -23.83 -33.84 -8.23
C LYS A 187 -24.74 -32.76 -7.66
N GLN A 188 -25.15 -31.82 -8.50
CA GLN A 188 -26.07 -30.76 -8.07
C GLN A 188 -27.42 -31.30 -7.57
N SER A 189 -27.89 -32.41 -8.15
CA SER A 189 -29.08 -33.14 -7.68
C SER A 189 -28.93 -33.74 -6.27
N ALA A 190 -27.68 -33.92 -5.81
CA ALA A 190 -27.37 -34.52 -4.52
C ALA A 190 -27.13 -33.49 -3.39
N LEU A 191 -26.97 -32.22 -3.75
CA LEU A 191 -26.77 -31.12 -2.79
C LEU A 191 -28.08 -30.75 -2.08
N ARG A 192 -28.01 -30.49 -0.77
CA ARG A 192 -29.08 -29.73 -0.07
C ARG A 192 -29.06 -28.28 -0.58
N PHE A 193 -30.18 -27.81 -1.14
CA PHE A 193 -30.35 -26.39 -1.47
C PHE A 193 -30.18 -25.55 -0.19
N GLY A 194 -29.25 -24.59 -0.19
CA GLY A 194 -29.34 -23.47 0.75
C GLY A 194 -28.03 -22.94 1.32
N ASP A 195 -27.08 -23.77 1.74
CA ASP A 195 -25.88 -23.27 2.44
C ASP A 195 -24.67 -24.14 2.13
N THR A 196 -23.61 -23.55 1.59
CA THR A 196 -22.26 -24.10 1.74
C THR A 196 -21.76 -23.59 3.09
N PRO A 197 -21.73 -24.40 4.16
CA PRO A 197 -21.23 -23.94 5.44
C PRO A 197 -19.73 -23.65 5.28
N ALA A 198 -19.22 -22.66 6.01
CA ALA A 198 -17.79 -22.42 6.13
C ALA A 198 -17.06 -23.77 6.31
N PRO A 199 -15.97 -24.02 5.57
CA PRO A 199 -15.42 -25.35 5.51
C PRO A 199 -14.83 -25.67 6.90
N ASP A 200 -15.51 -26.56 7.64
CA ASP A 200 -15.04 -27.17 8.88
C ASP A 200 -13.85 -28.10 8.53
N ILE A 201 -12.76 -27.53 8.02
CA ILE A 201 -11.56 -28.25 7.64
C ILE A 201 -10.85 -28.64 8.94
N PRO A 202 -10.65 -29.95 9.20
CA PRO A 202 -9.98 -30.39 10.41
C PRO A 202 -8.59 -29.77 10.54
N VAL A 203 -8.15 -29.51 11.78
CA VAL A 203 -6.81 -28.95 12.10
C VAL A 203 -5.64 -29.78 11.53
N HIS A 204 -5.86 -31.05 11.19
CA HIS A 204 -4.84 -31.96 10.67
C HIS A 204 -4.83 -32.05 9.14
N ASP A 205 -5.76 -31.38 8.46
CA ASP A 205 -5.84 -31.38 7.00
C ASP A 205 -4.97 -30.24 6.45
N ALA A 206 -3.98 -30.59 5.63
CA ALA A 206 -3.00 -29.66 5.06
C ALA A 206 -3.63 -28.58 4.15
N THR A 207 -4.87 -28.78 3.66
CA THR A 207 -5.59 -27.76 2.88
C THR A 207 -6.00 -26.56 3.71
N ARG A 208 -6.12 -26.72 5.04
CA ARG A 208 -6.40 -25.64 5.99
C ARG A 208 -5.33 -24.57 5.96
N ASP A 209 -4.06 -24.98 6.04
CA ASP A 209 -2.91 -24.07 6.09
C ASP A 209 -2.80 -23.26 4.80
N LEU A 210 -3.05 -23.89 3.66
CA LEU A 210 -3.03 -23.22 2.35
C LEU A 210 -4.09 -22.11 2.23
N ILE A 211 -5.30 -22.34 2.74
CA ILE A 211 -6.38 -21.36 2.73
C ILE A 211 -6.04 -20.18 3.65
N PHE A 212 -5.59 -20.44 4.88
CA PHE A 212 -5.21 -19.37 5.82
C PHE A 212 -4.04 -18.54 5.29
N MET A 213 -3.04 -19.16 4.68
CA MET A 213 -1.93 -18.44 4.03
C MET A 213 -2.42 -17.54 2.89
N SER A 214 -3.41 -17.98 2.11
CA SER A 214 -3.97 -17.18 1.01
C SER A 214 -4.75 -15.96 1.52
N GLN A 215 -5.52 -16.11 2.60
CA GLN A 215 -6.25 -15.00 3.22
C GLN A 215 -5.33 -14.00 3.91
N ALA A 216 -4.31 -14.49 4.64
CA ALA A 216 -3.32 -13.65 5.29
C ALA A 216 -2.53 -12.80 4.28
N ARG A 217 -2.09 -13.40 3.16
CA ARG A 217 -1.42 -12.66 2.08
C ARG A 217 -2.30 -11.61 1.42
N ARG A 218 -3.62 -11.83 1.36
CA ARG A 218 -4.56 -10.85 0.81
C ARG A 218 -4.71 -9.65 1.75
N ALA A 219 -4.92 -9.90 3.04
CA ALA A 219 -5.02 -8.84 4.04
C ALA A 219 -3.73 -8.01 4.14
N GLU A 220 -2.55 -8.67 4.05
CA GLU A 220 -1.26 -7.99 4.04
C GLU A 220 -1.10 -7.05 2.83
N ARG A 221 -1.52 -7.50 1.63
CA ARG A 221 -1.50 -6.65 0.43
C ARG A 221 -2.42 -5.44 0.55
N GLU A 222 -3.65 -5.65 1.03
CA GLU A 222 -4.61 -4.56 1.25
C GLU A 222 -4.07 -3.53 2.26
N LEU A 223 -3.39 -3.97 3.32
CA LEU A 223 -2.76 -3.08 4.29
C LEU A 223 -1.56 -2.30 3.70
N VAL A 224 -0.73 -2.97 2.90
CA VAL A 224 0.41 -2.32 2.21
C VAL A 224 -0.09 -1.25 1.24
N GLU A 225 -1.15 -1.53 0.48
CA GLU A 225 -1.74 -0.57 -0.45
C GLU A 225 -2.29 0.66 0.29
N GLN A 226 -2.98 0.46 1.42
CA GLN A 226 -3.43 1.57 2.29
C GLN A 226 -2.27 2.38 2.87
N LEU A 227 -1.17 1.72 3.25
CA LEU A 227 0.04 2.41 3.74
C LEU A 227 0.71 3.24 2.65
N GLU A 228 0.74 2.74 1.41
CA GLU A 228 1.28 3.48 0.27
C GLU A 228 0.40 4.69 -0.07
N GLU A 229 -0.93 4.52 -0.09
CA GLU A 229 -1.86 5.62 -0.34
C GLU A 229 -1.76 6.72 0.73
N THR A 230 -1.81 6.34 2.01
CA THR A 230 -1.67 7.28 3.13
C THR A 230 -0.29 7.97 3.15
N SER A 231 0.79 7.25 2.84
CA SER A 231 2.13 7.83 2.70
C SER A 231 2.19 8.87 1.58
N ASN A 232 1.58 8.58 0.44
CA ASN A 232 1.53 9.50 -0.70
C ASN A 232 0.70 10.75 -0.37
N ASP A 233 -0.42 10.60 0.35
CA ASP A 233 -1.24 11.73 0.76
C ASP A 233 -0.56 12.58 1.83
N LEU A 234 0.14 11.98 2.79
CA LEU A 234 0.98 12.71 3.74
C LEU A 234 2.04 13.56 3.03
N LYS A 235 2.73 13.01 2.02
CA LYS A 235 3.71 13.77 1.22
C LYS A 235 3.07 14.94 0.49
N LYS A 236 1.86 14.77 -0.07
CA LYS A 236 1.13 15.87 -0.73
C LYS A 236 0.76 16.97 0.27
N VAL A 237 0.28 16.60 1.45
CA VAL A 237 -0.07 17.54 2.52
C VAL A 237 1.16 18.28 3.01
N GLU A 238 2.28 17.59 3.23
CA GLU A 238 3.56 18.20 3.61
C GLU A 238 4.03 19.20 2.56
N SER A 239 4.03 18.82 1.27
CA SER A 239 4.40 19.73 0.18
C SER A 239 3.53 20.99 0.17
N LYS A 240 2.21 20.85 0.23
CA LYS A 240 1.28 22.00 0.32
C LYS A 240 1.51 22.86 1.56
N LEU A 241 1.81 22.23 2.71
CA LEU A 241 2.11 22.94 3.94
C LEU A 241 3.42 23.73 3.83
N THR A 242 4.46 23.17 3.22
CA THR A 242 5.73 23.88 2.99
C THR A 242 5.56 25.05 2.03
N GLU A 243 4.77 24.88 0.97
CA GLU A 243 4.46 25.96 0.03
C GLU A 243 3.67 27.09 0.72
N ASN A 244 2.64 26.74 1.49
CA ASN A 244 1.88 27.74 2.25
C ASN A 244 2.74 28.44 3.30
N LYS A 245 3.58 27.72 4.03
CA LYS A 245 4.54 28.32 4.97
C LYS A 245 5.47 29.31 4.27
N LYS A 246 6.02 28.93 3.12
CA LYS A 246 6.88 29.82 2.33
C LYS A 246 6.14 31.07 1.87
N ARG A 247 4.92 30.93 1.33
CA ARG A 247 4.08 32.08 0.94
C ARG A 247 3.79 33.00 2.12
N THR A 248 3.46 32.46 3.30
CA THR A 248 3.26 33.25 4.52
C THR A 248 4.54 33.96 4.94
N ASP A 249 5.69 33.29 4.85
CA ASP A 249 6.99 33.88 5.17
C ASP A 249 7.34 35.02 4.20
N ASP A 250 7.17 34.82 2.90
CA ASP A 250 7.41 35.82 1.86
C ASP A 250 6.50 37.06 2.06
N LEU A 251 5.23 36.83 2.40
CA LEU A 251 4.29 37.91 2.74
C LEU A 251 4.71 38.65 4.01
N LEU A 252 5.15 37.95 5.05
CA LEU A 252 5.61 38.58 6.29
C LEU A 252 6.86 39.43 6.05
N HIS A 253 7.81 38.95 5.24
CA HIS A 253 9.01 39.68 4.83
C HIS A 253 8.71 40.86 3.89
N SER A 254 7.58 40.84 3.19
CA SER A 254 7.15 41.98 2.37
C SER A 254 6.62 43.17 3.21
N ILE A 255 6.17 42.91 4.44
CA ILE A 255 5.59 43.92 5.33
C ILE A 255 6.62 44.37 6.37
N LEU A 256 7.37 43.43 6.93
CA LEU A 256 8.31 43.67 8.03
C LEU A 256 9.74 43.34 7.63
N PRO A 257 10.74 44.06 8.18
CA PRO A 257 12.13 43.73 7.93
C PRO A 257 12.46 42.30 8.38
N GLN A 258 13.37 41.63 7.67
CA GLN A 258 13.64 40.20 7.84
C GLN A 258 13.97 39.79 9.29
N GLU A 259 14.77 40.60 9.98
CA GLU A 259 15.17 40.35 11.38
C GLU A 259 14.01 40.48 12.36
N VAL A 260 13.11 41.44 12.12
CA VAL A 260 11.91 41.68 12.94
C VAL A 260 10.90 40.56 12.71
N ALA A 261 10.68 40.17 11.45
CA ALA A 261 9.81 39.06 11.09
C ALA A 261 10.28 37.74 11.74
N ALA A 262 11.59 37.45 11.73
CA ALA A 262 12.15 36.26 12.35
C ALA A 262 11.90 36.19 13.87
N LYS A 263 12.09 37.31 14.59
CA LYS A 263 11.80 37.41 16.03
C LYS A 263 10.31 37.20 16.32
N LEU A 264 9.42 37.81 15.54
CA LEU A 264 7.96 37.66 15.70
C LEU A 264 7.49 36.22 15.44
N ARG A 265 8.09 35.51 14.46
CA ARG A 265 7.80 34.09 14.21
C ARG A 265 8.08 33.19 15.41
N LEU A 266 9.12 33.52 16.19
CA LEU A 266 9.48 32.81 17.41
C LEU A 266 8.65 33.25 18.62
N ASN A 267 7.60 34.06 18.42
CA ASN A 267 6.83 34.72 19.49
C ASN A 267 7.71 35.51 20.47
N GLN A 268 8.85 36.01 20.01
CA GLN A 268 9.75 36.82 20.82
C GLN A 268 9.34 38.30 20.73
N PRO A 269 9.39 39.04 21.85
CA PRO A 269 9.16 40.48 21.82
C PRO A 269 10.28 41.15 21.02
N VAL A 270 9.91 42.09 20.14
CA VAL A 270 10.87 42.94 19.43
C VAL A 270 11.00 44.25 20.21
N PRO A 271 12.09 44.44 20.98
CA PRO A 271 12.27 45.69 21.72
C PRO A 271 12.45 46.86 20.76
N ALA A 272 12.06 48.05 21.20
CA ALA A 272 12.38 49.26 20.47
C ALA A 272 13.89 49.52 20.53
N GLU A 273 14.49 49.86 19.39
CA GLU A 273 15.92 50.07 19.24
C GLU A 273 16.19 51.53 18.84
N ASN A 274 17.26 52.10 19.40
CA ASN A 274 17.71 53.46 19.09
C ASN A 274 18.80 53.42 18.02
N TYR A 275 18.52 54.00 16.86
CA TYR A 275 19.46 54.13 15.77
C TYR A 275 20.04 55.53 15.77
N LYS A 276 21.36 55.63 15.98
CA LYS A 276 22.06 56.91 16.17
C LYS A 276 22.02 57.79 14.92
N LEU A 277 22.11 57.17 13.75
CA LEU A 277 22.18 57.88 12.48
C LEU A 277 21.45 57.08 11.41
N VAL A 278 20.40 57.69 10.86
CA VAL A 278 19.62 57.19 9.73
C VAL A 278 19.33 58.36 8.80
N THR A 279 19.04 58.09 7.53
CA THR A 279 18.56 59.10 6.58
C THR A 279 17.13 58.78 6.18
N ILE A 280 16.22 59.73 6.39
CA ILE A 280 14.80 59.59 6.07
C ILE A 280 14.50 60.45 4.84
N LEU A 281 13.76 59.87 3.90
CA LEU A 281 13.18 60.55 2.76
C LEU A 281 11.67 60.51 2.86
N PHE A 282 11.05 61.69 2.75
CA PHE A 282 9.62 61.84 2.52
C PHE A 282 9.40 62.36 1.11
N SER A 283 8.44 61.78 0.40
CA SER A 283 7.95 62.34 -0.85
C SER A 283 6.45 62.49 -0.86
N ASP A 284 5.96 63.52 -1.54
CA ASP A 284 4.53 63.83 -1.66
C ASP A 284 4.19 64.20 -3.10
N ILE A 285 2.94 63.94 -3.51
CA ILE A 285 2.48 64.26 -4.87
C ILE A 285 1.90 65.68 -4.90
N VAL A 286 2.44 66.53 -5.77
CA VAL A 286 2.01 67.92 -5.86
C VAL A 286 0.57 68.00 -6.36
N GLY A 287 -0.32 68.55 -5.53
CA GLY A 287 -1.73 68.78 -5.90
C GLY A 287 -2.61 67.54 -5.77
N PHE A 288 -2.15 66.47 -5.12
CA PHE A 288 -2.93 65.23 -4.97
C PHE A 288 -4.25 65.41 -4.20
N THR A 289 -4.28 66.24 -3.15
CA THR A 289 -5.54 66.52 -2.42
C THR A 289 -6.58 67.17 -3.33
N ALA A 290 -6.15 68.09 -4.22
CA ALA A 290 -7.02 68.71 -5.20
C ALA A 290 -7.47 67.70 -6.26
N LEU A 291 -6.58 66.80 -6.70
CA LEU A 291 -6.91 65.69 -7.59
C LEU A 291 -7.98 64.78 -6.97
N CYS A 292 -7.87 64.42 -5.70
CA CYS A 292 -8.86 63.58 -5.03
C CYS A 292 -10.22 64.25 -4.82
N SER A 293 -10.27 65.58 -4.88
CA SER A 293 -11.47 66.39 -4.62
C SER A 293 -12.17 66.85 -5.91
N ASP A 294 -11.63 66.50 -7.09
CA ASP A 294 -12.23 66.86 -8.38
C ASP A 294 -13.29 65.84 -8.80
N ASP A 295 -14.56 66.27 -8.85
CA ASP A 295 -15.72 65.45 -9.23
C ASP A 295 -15.61 64.84 -10.64
N LYS A 296 -14.74 65.36 -11.51
CA LYS A 296 -14.56 64.85 -12.88
C LYS A 296 -13.70 63.59 -12.95
N ILE A 297 -13.03 63.22 -11.86
CA ILE A 297 -12.06 62.13 -11.84
C ILE A 297 -12.70 60.88 -11.25
N VAL A 298 -12.62 59.77 -11.98
CA VAL A 298 -13.03 58.48 -11.46
C VAL A 298 -12.01 58.04 -10.40
N PRO A 299 -12.41 57.74 -9.15
CA PRO A 299 -11.48 57.33 -8.09
C PRO A 299 -10.57 56.15 -8.47
N MET A 300 -11.08 55.25 -9.33
CA MET A 300 -10.32 54.12 -9.89
C MET A 300 -9.09 54.56 -10.68
N ASP A 301 -9.14 55.71 -11.38
CA ASP A 301 -8.00 56.23 -12.14
C ASP A 301 -6.90 56.77 -11.21
N ILE A 302 -7.27 57.35 -10.07
CA ILE A 302 -6.33 57.78 -9.02
C ILE A 302 -5.63 56.55 -8.43
N VAL A 303 -6.38 55.50 -8.09
CA VAL A 303 -5.81 54.24 -7.57
C VAL A 303 -4.86 53.61 -8.59
N ARG A 304 -5.22 53.59 -9.89
CA ARG A 304 -4.35 53.06 -10.94
C ARG A 304 -3.08 53.88 -11.10
N MET A 305 -3.16 55.19 -10.98
CA MET A 305 -2.01 56.11 -11.00
C MET A 305 -1.08 55.85 -9.82
N LEU A 306 -1.61 55.80 -8.59
CA LEU A 306 -0.84 55.53 -7.38
C LEU A 306 -0.16 54.16 -7.43
N ASN A 307 -0.89 53.11 -7.81
CA ASN A 307 -0.34 51.77 -7.94
C ASN A 307 0.83 51.74 -8.93
N LYS A 308 0.72 52.41 -10.08
CA LYS A 308 1.83 52.52 -11.04
C LYS A 308 3.03 53.24 -10.44
N LEU A 309 2.81 54.37 -9.77
CA LEU A 309 3.90 55.16 -9.17
C LEU A 309 4.60 54.38 -8.05
N TYR A 310 3.84 53.80 -7.12
CA TYR A 310 4.40 53.02 -6.02
C TYR A 310 5.05 51.72 -6.47
N THR A 311 4.58 51.08 -7.55
CA THR A 311 5.29 49.93 -8.14
C THR A 311 6.69 50.34 -8.60
N TYR A 312 6.84 51.52 -9.23
CA TYR A 312 8.17 52.03 -9.59
C TYR A 312 9.02 52.33 -8.36
N PHE A 313 8.46 52.97 -7.33
CA PHE A 313 9.21 53.29 -6.12
C PHE A 313 9.60 52.04 -5.31
N ASP A 314 8.76 51.01 -5.27
CA ASP A 314 9.06 49.75 -4.58
C ASP A 314 10.21 49.02 -5.27
N MET A 315 10.24 49.00 -6.61
CA MET A 315 11.40 48.48 -7.37
C MET A 315 12.68 49.26 -7.08
N LEU A 316 12.61 50.60 -7.08
CA LEU A 316 13.77 51.45 -6.78
C LEU A 316 14.26 51.30 -5.34
N SER A 317 13.35 51.08 -4.39
CA SER A 317 13.70 50.84 -2.99
C SER A 317 14.52 49.55 -2.84
N GLY A 318 14.12 48.49 -3.54
CA GLY A 318 14.87 47.23 -3.59
C GLY A 318 16.24 47.39 -4.26
N MET A 319 16.35 48.17 -5.34
CA MET A 319 17.62 48.41 -6.04
C MET A 319 18.63 49.22 -5.21
N ASN A 320 18.15 50.20 -4.43
CA ASN A 320 19.00 51.06 -3.61
C ASN A 320 19.21 50.53 -2.18
N ASP A 321 18.65 49.35 -1.85
CA ASP A 321 18.76 48.73 -0.52
C ASP A 321 18.33 49.70 0.61
N VAL A 322 17.15 50.31 0.43
CA VAL A 322 16.50 51.20 1.40
C VAL A 322 15.17 50.61 1.85
N TYR A 323 14.80 50.83 3.12
CA TYR A 323 13.58 50.26 3.68
C TYR A 323 12.39 51.20 3.51
N LYS A 324 11.30 50.69 2.93
CA LYS A 324 10.02 51.40 2.81
C LYS A 324 9.27 51.35 4.14
N VAL A 325 8.84 52.52 4.61
CA VAL A 325 8.03 52.66 5.81
C VAL A 325 6.58 52.86 5.40
N GLU A 326 5.65 52.17 6.08
CA GLU A 326 4.23 52.41 5.85
C GLU A 326 3.79 53.79 6.33
N THR A 327 3.17 54.54 5.44
CA THR A 327 2.64 55.90 5.66
C THR A 327 1.13 55.94 5.43
N ILE A 328 0.52 57.07 5.80
CA ILE A 328 -0.88 57.37 5.54
C ILE A 328 -0.95 58.35 4.38
N GLY A 329 -1.80 58.07 3.38
CA GLY A 329 -2.07 58.98 2.25
C GLY A 329 -1.15 58.75 1.04
N ASP A 330 -0.85 59.84 0.34
CA ASP A 330 -0.01 59.92 -0.86
C ASP A 330 1.48 60.15 -0.58
N ALA A 331 1.83 60.31 0.70
CA ALA A 331 3.20 60.37 1.12
C ALA A 331 3.87 59.00 0.96
N TYR A 332 5.07 58.95 0.39
CA TYR A 332 5.92 57.77 0.33
C TYR A 332 7.19 58.02 1.16
N MET A 333 7.43 57.16 2.15
CA MET A 333 8.54 57.29 3.09
C MET A 333 9.50 56.13 2.95
N VAL A 334 10.78 56.44 2.83
CA VAL A 334 11.87 55.46 2.88
C VAL A 334 12.94 55.89 3.85
N VAL A 335 13.64 54.90 4.39
CA VAL A 335 14.73 55.12 5.35
C VAL A 335 15.96 54.30 4.95
N GLY A 336 17.11 54.97 4.94
CA GLY A 336 18.43 54.35 4.85
C GLY A 336 19.04 54.19 6.23
N GLY A 337 19.79 53.10 6.44
CA GLY A 337 20.39 52.75 7.72
C GLY A 337 19.47 51.94 8.66
N LEU A 338 18.32 51.48 8.15
CA LEU A 338 17.39 50.56 8.82
C LEU A 338 16.97 49.44 7.86
N PRO A 339 16.67 48.22 8.37
CA PRO A 339 16.88 47.76 9.75
C PRO A 339 18.37 47.55 10.08
N LYS A 340 19.22 47.41 9.07
CA LYS A 340 20.66 47.22 9.22
C LYS A 340 21.36 48.58 9.09
N PRO A 341 22.13 49.02 10.11
CA PRO A 341 22.95 50.22 10.01
C PRO A 341 23.93 50.11 8.83
N CYS A 342 24.08 51.18 8.06
CA CYS A 342 25.02 51.25 6.95
C CYS A 342 25.66 52.63 6.87
N ASP A 343 26.97 52.71 6.64
CA ASP A 343 27.69 54.00 6.66
C ASP A 343 27.33 54.91 5.47
N ASN A 344 26.92 54.32 4.34
CA ASN A 344 26.50 55.04 3.14
C ASN A 344 24.97 55.24 3.06
N HIS A 345 24.28 55.27 4.21
CA HIS A 345 22.82 55.44 4.26
C HIS A 345 22.33 56.69 3.50
N ALA A 346 23.06 57.81 3.59
CA ALA A 346 22.68 59.08 2.98
C ALA A 346 22.82 59.05 1.45
N GLU A 347 23.89 58.42 0.96
CA GLU A 347 24.17 58.26 -0.47
C GLU A 347 23.10 57.37 -1.13
N LYS A 348 22.78 56.22 -0.52
CA LYS A 348 21.71 55.32 -1.00
C LYS A 348 20.36 56.04 -1.12
N VAL A 349 20.00 56.83 -0.10
CA VAL A 349 18.76 57.60 -0.11
C VAL A 349 18.78 58.74 -1.12
N ALA A 350 19.93 59.38 -1.35
CA ALA A 350 20.08 60.39 -2.38
C ALA A 350 19.93 59.80 -3.80
N HIS A 351 20.54 58.64 -4.07
CA HIS A 351 20.35 57.92 -5.34
C HIS A 351 18.89 57.51 -5.57
N MET A 352 18.23 57.04 -4.51
CA MET A 352 16.79 56.76 -4.52
C MET A 352 15.99 58.01 -4.89
N ALA A 353 16.26 59.16 -4.26
CA ALA A 353 15.56 60.41 -4.53
C ALA A 353 15.69 60.86 -5.99
N CYS A 354 16.90 60.79 -6.56
CA CYS A 354 17.14 61.10 -7.97
C CYS A 354 16.35 60.15 -8.89
N SER A 355 16.38 58.85 -8.59
CA SER A 355 15.67 57.83 -9.35
C SER A 355 14.14 58.00 -9.28
N MET A 356 13.60 58.38 -8.12
CA MET A 356 12.19 58.68 -7.92
C MET A 356 11.73 59.87 -8.79
N MET A 357 12.55 60.92 -8.89
CA MET A 357 12.26 62.07 -9.75
C MET A 357 12.19 61.71 -11.23
N GLU A 358 13.04 60.80 -11.69
CA GLU A 358 12.99 60.31 -13.07
C GLU A 358 11.79 59.38 -13.30
N ALA A 359 11.50 58.51 -12.34
CA ALA A 359 10.37 57.59 -12.42
C ALA A 359 9.02 58.32 -12.40
N SER A 360 8.87 59.40 -11.60
CA SER A 360 7.62 60.17 -11.53
C SER A 360 7.28 60.80 -12.89
N ARG A 361 8.28 61.19 -13.68
CA ARG A 361 8.07 61.76 -15.02
C ARG A 361 7.47 60.77 -16.02
N LYS A 362 7.60 59.46 -15.77
CA LYS A 362 7.04 58.40 -16.62
C LYS A 362 5.56 58.14 -16.33
N VAL A 363 5.04 58.63 -15.20
CA VAL A 363 3.64 58.47 -14.80
C VAL A 363 2.89 59.76 -15.12
N LEU A 364 1.81 59.64 -15.89
CA LEU A 364 0.97 60.78 -16.29
C LEU A 364 -0.21 60.93 -15.34
N SER A 365 -0.56 62.18 -15.04
CA SER A 365 -1.77 62.55 -14.31
C SER A 365 -3.02 62.12 -15.08
N PRO A 366 -4.07 61.63 -14.39
CA PRO A 366 -5.30 61.19 -15.05
C PRO A 366 -6.07 62.33 -15.73
N VAL A 367 -5.93 63.57 -15.24
CA VAL A 367 -6.69 64.75 -15.69
C VAL A 367 -6.07 65.38 -16.94
N ASP A 368 -4.87 65.89 -16.79
CA ASP A 368 -4.18 66.78 -17.72
C ASP A 368 -3.15 66.05 -18.58
N LYS A 369 -2.97 64.73 -18.35
CA LYS A 369 -1.99 63.88 -19.04
C LYS A 369 -0.56 64.42 -18.97
N THR A 370 -0.26 65.27 -18.00
CA THR A 370 1.09 65.79 -17.76
C THR A 370 1.86 64.86 -16.82
N PRO A 371 3.21 64.86 -16.89
CA PRO A 371 4.02 64.10 -15.94
C PRO A 371 3.81 64.52 -14.49
N LEU A 372 3.71 63.55 -13.58
CA LEU A 372 3.54 63.83 -12.16
C LEU A 372 4.75 64.55 -11.58
N LYS A 373 4.46 65.61 -10.83
CA LYS A 373 5.44 66.35 -10.04
C LYS A 373 5.36 65.88 -8.59
N ILE A 374 6.50 65.52 -8.04
CA ILE A 374 6.64 65.16 -6.63
C ILE A 374 7.51 66.20 -5.91
N ARG A 375 7.29 66.35 -4.61
CA ARG A 375 8.22 66.99 -3.69
C ARG A 375 8.98 65.91 -2.95
N ILE A 376 10.27 66.11 -2.73
CA ILE A 376 11.07 65.22 -1.89
C ILE A 376 11.79 66.05 -0.82
N GLY A 377 11.76 65.57 0.41
CA GLY A 377 12.52 66.09 1.55
C GLY A 377 13.39 65.00 2.17
N ILE A 378 14.65 65.31 2.42
CA ILE A 378 15.62 64.39 3.02
C ILE A 378 16.23 65.01 4.27
N HIS A 379 16.24 64.24 5.36
CA HIS A 379 16.87 64.64 6.62
C HIS A 379 17.53 63.44 7.31
N SER A 380 18.64 63.68 8.00
CA SER A 380 19.40 62.65 8.70
C SER A 380 19.50 62.97 10.19
N GLY A 381 19.39 61.95 11.03
CA GLY A 381 19.42 62.09 12.47
C GLY A 381 19.16 60.76 13.19
N SER A 382 19.02 60.81 14.51
CA SER A 382 18.71 59.62 15.31
C SER A 382 17.22 59.30 15.30
N VAL A 383 16.87 58.01 15.36
CA VAL A 383 15.47 57.57 15.40
C VAL A 383 15.30 56.38 16.34
N MET A 384 14.15 56.33 17.02
CA MET A 384 13.70 55.14 17.74
C MET A 384 12.82 54.32 16.79
N ALA A 385 13.17 53.06 16.54
CA ALA A 385 12.36 52.17 15.71
C ALA A 385 11.85 50.99 16.53
N GLY A 386 10.62 50.55 16.26
CA GLY A 386 10.01 49.45 17.00
C GLY A 386 8.70 48.96 16.38
N VAL A 387 8.26 47.77 16.79
CA VAL A 387 7.01 47.18 16.33
C VAL A 387 5.86 47.64 17.22
N VAL A 388 4.81 48.17 16.62
CA VAL A 388 3.57 48.60 17.31
C VAL A 388 2.40 47.74 16.86
N GLY A 389 1.58 47.32 17.82
CA GLY A 389 0.36 46.53 17.57
C GLY A 389 0.59 45.02 17.67
N LYS A 390 -0.35 44.31 18.32
CA LYS A 390 -0.30 42.85 18.49
C LYS A 390 -0.96 42.08 17.34
N MET A 391 -2.11 42.57 16.86
CA MET A 391 -2.88 41.90 15.79
C MET A 391 -2.42 42.32 14.39
N MET A 392 -1.98 43.57 14.24
CA MET A 392 -1.43 44.12 12.99
C MET A 392 -0.10 44.80 13.32
N PRO A 393 1.01 44.04 13.38
CA PRO A 393 2.31 44.59 13.74
C PRO A 393 2.83 45.51 12.64
N ARG A 394 3.17 46.75 12.99
CA ARG A 394 3.74 47.76 12.09
C ARG A 394 5.11 48.19 12.59
N TYR A 395 6.10 48.22 11.71
CA TYR A 395 7.42 48.75 12.06
C TYR A 395 7.40 50.27 11.96
N CYS A 396 7.37 50.94 13.11
CA CYS A 396 7.19 52.38 13.20
C CYS A 396 8.49 53.07 13.62
N LEU A 397 8.67 54.28 13.11
CA LEU A 397 9.77 55.17 13.45
C LEU A 397 9.25 56.34 14.28
N PHE A 398 9.95 56.67 15.36
CA PHE A 398 9.63 57.74 16.29
C PHE A 398 10.83 58.64 16.52
N GLY A 399 10.58 59.95 16.65
CA GLY A 399 11.60 60.93 16.98
C GLY A 399 11.42 62.23 16.21
N SER A 400 12.12 63.28 16.67
CA SER A 400 12.12 64.60 16.03
C SER A 400 12.59 64.53 14.57
N THR A 401 13.52 63.63 14.25
CA THR A 401 14.03 63.40 12.88
C THR A 401 12.92 63.10 11.87
N VAL A 402 11.91 62.30 12.26
CA VAL A 402 10.76 62.00 11.38
C VAL A 402 9.95 63.26 11.07
N THR A 403 9.66 64.05 12.11
CA THR A 403 8.90 65.31 11.97
C THR A 403 9.68 66.36 11.17
N LEU A 404 10.99 66.44 11.36
CA LEU A 404 11.86 67.33 10.61
C LEU A 404 11.95 66.93 9.14
N ALA A 405 12.11 65.63 8.84
CA ALA A 405 12.09 65.12 7.46
C ALA A 405 10.77 65.46 6.75
N ASN A 406 9.63 65.30 7.43
CA ASN A 406 8.33 65.70 6.91
C ASN A 406 8.26 67.21 6.63
N LYS A 407 8.77 68.06 7.54
CA LYS A 407 8.87 69.51 7.30
C LYS A 407 9.79 69.86 6.13
N MET A 408 10.87 69.11 5.91
CA MET A 408 11.77 69.29 4.77
C MET A 408 11.07 68.99 3.44
N GLU A 409 10.18 68.00 3.40
CA GLU A 409 9.33 67.71 2.24
C GLU A 409 8.38 68.88 2.00
N SER A 410 7.63 69.30 3.03
CA SER A 410 6.58 70.30 2.85
C SER A 410 7.15 71.69 2.50
N GLY A 411 8.39 71.97 2.91
CA GLY A 411 9.15 73.16 2.51
C GLY A 411 9.81 73.04 1.13
N SER A 412 9.73 71.90 0.45
CA SER A 412 10.34 71.68 -0.86
C SER A 412 9.54 72.32 -1.99
N LYS A 413 10.25 72.71 -3.06
CA LYS A 413 9.61 73.21 -4.28
C LYS A 413 9.14 72.04 -5.15
N PRO A 414 8.00 72.17 -5.88
CA PRO A 414 7.53 71.15 -6.81
C PRO A 414 8.61 70.70 -7.80
N GLY A 415 8.92 69.40 -7.84
CA GLY A 415 9.92 68.82 -8.73
C GLY A 415 11.38 68.97 -8.27
N TYR A 416 11.61 69.40 -7.02
CA TYR A 416 12.95 69.52 -6.44
C TYR A 416 13.11 68.61 -5.21
N ILE A 417 14.36 68.22 -4.96
CA ILE A 417 14.77 67.48 -3.77
C ILE A 417 15.33 68.48 -2.78
N ASN A 418 14.70 68.59 -1.61
CA ASN A 418 15.16 69.43 -0.52
C ASN A 418 15.96 68.57 0.46
N VAL A 419 17.18 68.99 0.80
CA VAL A 419 18.11 68.22 1.62
C VAL A 419 18.53 69.06 2.82
N SER A 420 18.41 68.49 4.02
CA SER A 420 18.81 69.18 5.25
C SER A 420 20.33 69.34 5.33
N TYR A 421 20.77 70.31 6.13
CA TYR A 421 22.20 70.52 6.36
C TYR A 421 22.89 69.28 6.95
N GLU A 422 22.22 68.58 7.87
CA GLU A 422 22.72 67.38 8.55
C GLU A 422 22.96 66.22 7.59
N THR A 423 22.22 66.15 6.48
CA THR A 423 22.44 65.11 5.46
C THR A 423 23.53 65.51 4.47
N LYS A 424 23.73 66.82 4.28
CA LYS A 424 24.67 67.38 3.31
C LYS A 424 26.11 67.45 3.84
N ARG A 425 26.26 67.69 5.14
CA ARG A 425 27.54 67.72 5.84
C ARG A 425 28.19 66.34 5.85
#